data_AF-A0A926HGT0-F1
#
_entry.id   AF-A0A926HGT0-F1
#
_cell.length_a   1.000
_cell.length_b   1.000
_cell.length_c   1.000
_cell.angle_alpha   90.00
_cell.angle_beta   90.00
_cell.angle_gamma   90.00
#
_symmetry.space_group_name_H-M   'P 1'
#
loop_
_entity.id
_entity.type
_entity.pdbx_description
1 polymer ?
#
loop_
_entity_poly.entity_id
_entity_poly.type
_entity_poly.pdbx_seq_one_letter_code
_entity_poly.pdbx_strand_id
1 'polypeptide(L)'
;MNKFLKAGHLPTLISAFLYFDISFMVWVILGPLGPYLTESMKLSASQKGFLIATPLLAGSFFRPLLGMLADLIGGRKAGLCGLALTCAALITGWRADSLPQLMFTAVLLGIAGASFAVALPLASRWYPPEYQGLAMGIAGAGNSGTLLATLLAPRIAAQWGWQNAIG
;
A
#
# COMPACT_ATOMS: atom_id res chain seq x y z
N MET A 1 -2.48 14.44 -25.59
CA MET A 1 -3.41 14.04 -24.51
C MET A 1 -4.72 13.43 -25.01
N ASN A 2 -5.50 14.09 -25.88
CA ASN A 2 -6.79 13.57 -26.35
C ASN A 2 -6.76 12.19 -27.04
N LYS A 3 -5.68 11.85 -27.76
CA LYS A 3 -5.53 10.53 -28.38
C LYS A 3 -5.30 9.42 -27.35
N PHE A 4 -4.47 9.67 -26.33
CA PHE A 4 -4.22 8.76 -25.23
C PHE A 4 -5.48 8.46 -24.40
N LEU A 5 -6.21 9.50 -23.98
CA LEU A 5 -7.40 9.34 -23.14
C LEU A 5 -8.51 8.53 -23.83
N LYS A 6 -8.56 8.54 -25.17
CA LYS A 6 -9.51 7.75 -25.98
C LYS A 6 -8.99 6.36 -26.36
N ALA A 7 -7.68 6.12 -26.22
CA ALA A 7 -7.02 4.88 -26.65
C ALA A 7 -7.18 3.72 -25.65
N GLY A 8 -7.66 3.98 -24.44
CA GLY A 8 -7.83 2.96 -23.41
C GLY A 8 -8.92 3.29 -22.40
N HIS A 9 -8.95 2.54 -21.31
CA HIS A 9 -10.01 2.65 -20.30
C HIS A 9 -9.58 3.55 -19.14
N LEU A 10 -9.78 4.86 -19.28
CA LEU A 10 -9.43 5.86 -18.26
C LEU A 10 -9.96 5.55 -16.85
N PRO A 11 -11.21 5.09 -16.65
CA PRO A 11 -11.68 4.74 -15.31
C PRO A 11 -10.87 3.63 -14.65
N THR A 12 -10.36 2.66 -15.42
CA THR A 12 -9.50 1.60 -14.88
C THR A 12 -8.13 2.15 -14.53
N LEU A 13 -7.58 3.05 -15.35
CA LEU A 13 -6.32 3.71 -15.05
C LEU A 13 -6.40 4.50 -13.74
N ILE A 14 -7.45 5.31 -13.56
CA ILE A 14 -7.67 6.08 -12.34
C ILE A 14 -7.89 5.14 -11.15
N SER A 15 -8.68 4.08 -11.32
CA SER A 15 -8.91 3.10 -10.24
C SER A 15 -7.62 2.38 -9.84
N ALA A 16 -6.78 2.02 -10.80
CA ALA A 16 -5.48 1.40 -10.55
C ALA A 16 -4.52 2.37 -9.88
N PHE A 17 -4.49 3.64 -10.30
CA PHE A 17 -3.75 4.70 -9.63
C PHE A 17 -4.17 4.88 -8.17
N LEU A 18 -5.47 5.04 -7.90
CA LEU A 18 -5.99 5.23 -6.54
C LEU A 18 -5.77 4.00 -5.66
N TYR A 19 -5.98 2.80 -6.19
CA TYR A 19 -5.66 1.55 -5.50
C TYR A 19 -4.19 1.53 -5.10
N PHE A 20 -3.30 1.80 -6.06
CA PHE A 20 -1.87 1.78 -5.84
C PHE A 20 -1.42 2.86 -4.85
N ASP A 21 -2.00 4.06 -4.94
CA ASP A 21 -1.72 5.19 -4.06
C ASP A 21 -2.09 4.93 -2.60
N ILE A 22 -3.31 4.48 -2.36
CA ILE A 22 -3.78 4.11 -1.02
C ILE A 22 -2.95 2.94 -0.48
N SER A 23 -2.69 1.92 -1.30
CA SER A 23 -1.86 0.79 -0.89
C SER A 23 -0.44 1.23 -0.50
N PHE A 24 0.15 2.18 -1.22
CA PHE A 24 1.46 2.71 -0.88
C PHE A 24 1.48 3.51 0.41
N MET A 25 0.46 4.34 0.61
CA MET A 25 0.28 5.08 1.87
C MET A 25 0.24 4.11 3.06
N VAL A 26 -0.54 3.04 2.95
CA VAL A 26 -0.69 2.03 4.00
C VAL A 26 0.58 1.20 4.18
N TRP A 27 1.24 0.80 3.10
CA TRP A 27 2.42 -0.04 3.13
C TRP A 27 3.57 0.58 3.95
N VAL A 28 3.75 1.89 3.86
CA VAL A 28 4.87 2.61 4.47
C VAL A 28 4.52 3.35 5.76
N ILE A 29 3.27 3.25 6.24
CA ILE A 29 2.74 4.10 7.31
C ILE A 29 3.49 3.97 8.64
N LEU A 30 4.09 2.81 8.92
CA LEU A 30 4.89 2.58 10.13
C LEU A 30 6.18 3.41 10.17
N GLY A 31 6.71 3.81 9.01
CA GLY A 31 7.91 4.64 8.92
C GLY A 31 7.71 6.01 9.56
N PRO A 32 6.77 6.84 9.05
CA PRO A 32 6.43 8.14 9.63
C PRO A 32 5.92 8.07 11.07
N LEU A 33 5.24 6.97 11.44
CA LEU A 33 4.75 6.75 12.81
C LEU A 33 5.83 6.26 13.78
N GLY A 34 7.02 5.90 13.29
CA GLY A 34 8.11 5.32 14.08
C GLY A 34 8.43 6.06 15.38
N PRO A 35 8.56 7.40 15.42
CA PRO A 35 8.78 8.14 16.67
C PRO A 35 7.67 7.93 17.72
N TYR A 36 6.40 8.00 17.32
CA TYR A 36 5.24 7.83 18.20
C TYR A 36 5.12 6.40 18.74
N LEU A 37 5.44 5.41 17.90
CA LEU A 37 5.51 4.01 18.29
C LEU A 37 6.63 3.75 19.30
N THR A 38 7.80 4.35 19.09
CA THR A 38 8.92 4.26 20.03
C THR A 38 8.60 4.87 21.38
N GLU A 39 7.95 6.03 21.41
CA GLU A 39 7.57 6.71 22.65
C GLU A 39 6.52 5.91 23.44
N SER A 40 5.47 5.43 22.76
CA SER A 40 4.37 4.71 23.42
C SER A 40 4.78 3.32 23.94
N MET A 41 5.58 2.57 23.17
CA MET A 41 5.95 1.18 23.51
C MET A 41 7.38 1.03 24.05
N LYS A 42 8.12 2.14 24.21
CA LYS A 42 9.53 2.16 24.64
C LYS A 42 10.43 1.25 23.80
N LEU A 43 10.26 1.29 22.48
CA LEU A 43 10.96 0.41 21.55
C LEU A 43 12.47 0.71 21.53
N SER A 44 13.29 -0.33 21.48
CA SER A 44 14.71 -0.17 21.14
C SER A 44 14.89 0.25 19.68
N ALA A 45 16.07 0.79 19.34
CA ALA A 45 16.41 1.13 17.96
C ALA A 45 16.30 -0.09 17.01
N SER A 46 16.69 -1.28 17.49
CA SER A 46 16.58 -2.52 16.71
C SER A 46 15.14 -2.96 16.51
N GLN A 47 14.29 -2.89 17.54
CA GLN A 47 12.86 -3.21 17.44
C GLN A 47 12.14 -2.28 16.47
N LYS A 48 12.41 -0.97 16.57
CA LYS A 48 11.87 0.03 15.64
C LYS A 48 12.32 -0.26 14.20
N GLY A 49 13.62 -0.47 14.00
CA GLY A 49 14.18 -0.75 12.68
C GLY A 49 13.58 -1.99 12.05
N PHE A 50 13.46 -3.08 12.84
CA PHE A 50 12.84 -4.32 12.38
C PHE A 50 11.36 -4.11 12.03
N LEU A 51 10.60 -3.43 12.90
CA LEU A 51 9.18 -3.15 12.69
C LEU A 51 8.91 -2.38 11.40
N ILE A 52 9.72 -1.35 11.12
CA ILE A 52 9.59 -0.54 9.91
C ILE A 52 10.01 -1.32 8.66
N ALA A 53 10.99 -2.22 8.78
CA ALA A 53 11.45 -3.04 7.66
C ALA A 53 10.50 -4.20 7.31
N THR A 54 9.76 -4.73 8.30
CA THR A 54 8.89 -5.91 8.13
C THR A 54 7.88 -5.77 6.99
N PRO A 55 7.11 -4.66 6.83
CA PRO A 55 6.18 -4.51 5.72
C PRO A 55 6.87 -4.54 4.36
N LEU A 56 8.08 -3.98 4.24
CA LEU A 56 8.81 -3.94 2.98
C LEU A 56 9.26 -5.35 2.54
N LEU A 57 9.75 -6.14 3.50
CA LEU A 57 10.13 -7.54 3.28
C LEU A 57 8.90 -8.40 2.98
N ALA A 58 7.84 -8.25 3.77
CA ALA A 58 6.58 -8.96 3.58
C ALA A 58 5.95 -8.61 2.22
N GLY A 59 6.04 -7.35 1.78
CA GLY A 59 5.56 -6.93 0.46
C GLY A 59 6.28 -7.63 -0.68
N SER A 60 7.60 -7.80 -0.59
CA SER A 60 8.37 -8.59 -1.56
C SER A 60 7.91 -10.05 -1.60
N PHE A 61 7.61 -10.63 -0.44
CA PHE A 61 7.11 -12.01 -0.32
C PHE A 61 5.69 -12.18 -0.88
N PHE A 62 4.77 -11.27 -0.56
CA PHE A 62 3.38 -11.35 -1.01
C PHE A 62 3.19 -10.97 -2.48
N ARG A 63 4.11 -10.22 -3.08
CA ARG A 63 4.03 -9.78 -4.48
C ARG A 63 3.84 -10.92 -5.49
N PRO A 64 4.67 -11.98 -5.51
CA PRO A 64 4.44 -13.12 -6.42
C PRO A 64 3.12 -13.83 -6.10
N LEU A 65 2.73 -13.94 -4.84
CA LEU A 65 1.46 -14.59 -4.45
C LEU A 65 0.24 -13.83 -4.99
N LEU A 66 0.25 -12.49 -4.86
CA LEU A 66 -0.81 -11.65 -5.39
C LEU A 66 -0.81 -11.60 -6.92
N GLY A 67 0.37 -11.67 -7.55
CA GLY A 67 0.50 -11.82 -9.00
C GLY A 67 -0.13 -13.11 -9.51
N MET A 68 0.20 -14.25 -8.90
CA MET A 68 -0.43 -15.54 -9.23
C MET A 68 -1.95 -15.50 -9.02
N LEU A 69 -2.42 -14.86 -7.94
CA LEU A 69 -3.86 -14.68 -7.73
C LEU A 69 -4.49 -13.87 -8.87
N ALA A 70 -3.84 -12.79 -9.32
CA ALA A 70 -4.32 -11.99 -10.43
C ALA A 70 -4.36 -12.75 -11.76
N ASP A 71 -3.44 -13.68 -11.98
CA ASP A 71 -3.46 -14.56 -13.15
C ASP A 71 -4.63 -15.56 -13.09
N LEU A 72 -4.99 -16.05 -11.89
CA LEU A 72 -6.08 -17.01 -11.68
C LEU A 72 -7.48 -16.39 -11.74
N ILE A 73 -7.70 -15.27 -11.06
CA ILE A 73 -9.04 -14.67 -10.89
C ILE A 73 -9.22 -13.34 -11.63
N GLY A 74 -8.19 -12.87 -12.32
CA GLY A 74 -8.14 -11.60 -13.03
C GLY A 74 -7.78 -10.42 -12.11
N GLY A 75 -7.12 -9.42 -12.70
CA GLY A 75 -6.56 -8.27 -11.96
C GLY A 75 -7.59 -7.46 -11.16
N ARG A 76 -8.83 -7.31 -11.65
CA ARG A 76 -9.88 -6.58 -10.91
C ARG A 76 -10.23 -7.29 -9.61
N LYS A 77 -10.48 -8.60 -9.64
CA LYS A 77 -10.86 -9.37 -8.44
C LYS A 77 -9.68 -9.47 -7.47
N ALA A 78 -8.47 -9.73 -7.98
CA ALA A 78 -7.27 -9.77 -7.16
C ALA A 78 -6.99 -8.42 -6.47
N GLY A 79 -7.21 -7.29 -7.16
CA GLY A 79 -7.07 -5.95 -6.57
C GLY A 79 -8.08 -5.71 -5.45
N LEU A 80 -9.35 -6.12 -5.63
CA LEU A 80 -10.37 -6.04 -4.59
C LEU A 80 -10.03 -6.93 -3.38
N CYS A 81 -9.52 -8.15 -3.61
CA CYS A 81 -9.05 -9.02 -2.54
C CYS A 81 -7.88 -8.38 -1.78
N GLY A 82 -6.89 -7.81 -2.50
CA GLY A 82 -5.76 -7.10 -1.91
C GLY A 82 -6.20 -5.90 -1.05
N LEU A 83 -7.15 -5.10 -1.53
CA LEU A 83 -7.76 -4.01 -0.77
C LEU A 83 -8.48 -4.51 0.49
N ALA A 84 -9.31 -5.56 0.38
CA ALA A 84 -10.04 -6.11 1.52
C ALA A 84 -9.06 -6.62 2.61
N LEU A 85 -8.00 -7.31 2.21
CA LEU A 85 -6.95 -7.76 3.11
C LEU A 85 -6.15 -6.59 3.72
N THR A 86 -5.92 -5.53 2.95
CA THR A 86 -5.28 -4.31 3.45
C THR A 86 -6.15 -3.62 4.50
N CYS A 87 -7.46 -3.53 4.29
CA CYS A 87 -8.38 -3.01 5.31
C CYS A 87 -8.37 -3.86 6.59
N ALA A 88 -8.33 -5.19 6.45
CA ALA A 88 -8.19 -6.07 7.61
C ALA A 88 -6.87 -5.83 8.38
N ALA A 89 -5.76 -5.60 7.66
CA ALA A 89 -4.48 -5.23 8.26
C ALA A 89 -4.53 -3.90 9.03
N LEU A 90 -5.26 -2.90 8.51
CA LEU A 90 -5.45 -1.63 9.22
C LEU A 90 -6.23 -1.83 10.52
N ILE A 91 -7.27 -2.67 10.51
CA ILE A 91 -8.05 -2.99 11.71
C ILE A 91 -7.18 -3.68 12.78
N THR A 92 -6.27 -4.56 12.38
CA THR A 92 -5.34 -5.20 13.34
C THR A 92 -4.37 -4.19 13.94
N GLY A 93 -3.92 -3.23 13.13
CA GLY A 93 -3.00 -2.17 13.58
C GLY A 93 -3.67 -1.13 14.48
N TRP A 94 -4.90 -0.76 14.18
CA TRP A 94 -5.71 0.15 15.01
C TRP A 94 -5.93 -0.40 16.43
N ARG A 95 -6.05 -1.73 16.55
CA ARG A 95 -6.26 -2.43 17.83
C ARG A 95 -4.96 -2.96 18.46
N ALA A 96 -3.80 -2.58 17.94
CA ALA A 96 -2.53 -3.08 18.43
C ALA A 96 -2.09 -2.34 19.70
N ASP A 97 -1.88 -3.08 20.78
CA ASP A 97 -1.42 -2.54 22.08
C ASP A 97 -0.04 -3.10 22.49
N SER A 98 0.52 -4.01 21.70
CA SER A 98 1.80 -4.65 21.98
C SER A 98 2.68 -4.82 20.74
N LEU A 99 4.00 -4.86 20.92
CA LEU A 99 4.95 -5.05 19.83
C LEU A 99 4.67 -6.30 18.97
N PRO A 100 4.32 -7.48 19.53
CA PRO A 100 3.98 -8.65 18.71
C PRO A 100 2.74 -8.43 17.83
N GLN A 101 1.70 -7.77 18.33
CA GLN A 101 0.51 -7.44 17.53
C GLN A 101 0.85 -6.44 16.41
N LEU A 102 1.74 -5.49 16.70
CA LEU A 102 2.19 -4.52 15.71
C LEU A 102 3.11 -5.16 14.66
N MET A 103 3.93 -6.14 15.03
CA MET A 103 4.70 -6.95 14.09
C MET A 103 3.80 -7.80 13.19
N PHE A 104 2.75 -8.39 13.76
CA PHE A 104 1.74 -9.10 12.97
C PHE A 104 1.07 -8.17 11.96
N THR A 105 0.65 -6.99 12.42
CA THR A 105 0.14 -5.92 11.55
C THR A 105 1.16 -5.58 10.46
N ALA A 106 2.43 -5.38 10.81
CA ALA A 106 3.50 -5.03 9.86
C ALA A 106 3.66 -6.07 8.75
N VAL A 107 3.54 -7.37 9.08
CA VAL A 107 3.50 -8.44 8.06
C VAL A 107 2.29 -8.24 7.14
N LEU A 108 1.09 -8.06 7.70
CA LEU A 108 -0.12 -7.90 6.90
C LEU A 108 -0.11 -6.64 6.02
N LEU A 109 0.49 -5.53 6.47
CA LEU A 109 0.68 -4.32 5.66
C LEU A 109 1.54 -4.59 4.41
N GLY A 110 2.35 -5.65 4.41
CA GLY A 110 3.05 -6.11 3.22
C GLY A 110 2.12 -6.47 2.06
N ILE A 111 0.87 -6.87 2.33
CA ILE A 111 -0.14 -7.15 1.29
C ILE A 111 -0.42 -5.88 0.46
N ALA A 112 -0.45 -4.71 1.11
CA ALA A 112 -0.57 -3.44 0.41
C ALA A 112 0.65 -3.20 -0.51
N GLY A 113 1.86 -3.54 -0.06
CA GLY A 113 3.08 -3.49 -0.87
C GLY A 113 3.14 -4.48 -2.05
N ALA A 114 2.31 -5.52 -2.03
CA ALA A 114 2.17 -6.47 -3.14
C ALA A 114 1.33 -5.90 -4.30
N SER A 115 0.61 -4.79 -4.09
CA SER A 115 -0.31 -4.15 -5.05
C SER A 115 0.31 -3.88 -6.43
N PHE A 116 1.62 -3.66 -6.52
CA PHE A 116 2.37 -3.55 -7.79
C PHE A 116 2.04 -4.65 -8.80
N ALA A 117 1.95 -5.89 -8.33
CA ALA A 117 1.72 -7.07 -9.19
C ALA A 117 0.35 -7.02 -9.88
N VAL A 118 -0.56 -6.18 -9.40
CA VAL A 118 -1.93 -6.08 -9.89
C VAL A 118 -2.21 -4.72 -10.52
N ALA A 119 -1.84 -3.62 -9.86
CA ALA A 119 -2.20 -2.27 -10.28
C ALA A 119 -1.59 -1.87 -11.62
N LEU A 120 -0.28 -2.11 -11.83
CA LEU A 120 0.38 -1.71 -13.07
C LEU A 120 -0.14 -2.51 -14.28
N PRO A 121 -0.27 -3.86 -14.24
CA PRO A 121 -0.88 -4.60 -15.33
C PRO A 121 -2.35 -4.25 -15.54
N LEU A 122 -3.11 -3.99 -14.47
CA LEU A 122 -4.51 -3.59 -14.57
C LEU A 122 -4.67 -2.24 -15.28
N ALA A 123 -3.76 -1.29 -15.05
CA ALA A 123 -3.75 0.01 -15.71
C ALA A 123 -3.35 -0.09 -17.19
N SER A 124 -2.32 -0.85 -17.51
CA SER A 124 -1.70 -0.85 -18.85
C SER A 124 -2.41 -1.74 -19.86
N ARG A 125 -3.03 -2.84 -19.44
CA ARG A 125 -3.67 -3.82 -20.34
C ARG A 125 -4.78 -3.27 -21.22
N TRP A 126 -5.38 -2.14 -20.85
CA TRP A 126 -6.44 -1.49 -21.63
C TRP A 126 -5.93 -0.51 -22.68
N TYR A 127 -4.61 -0.30 -22.77
CA TYR A 127 -3.98 0.62 -23.70
C TYR A 127 -3.17 -0.14 -24.76
N PRO A 128 -3.08 0.39 -26.00
CA PRO A 128 -2.24 -0.20 -27.04
C PRO A 128 -0.75 -0.08 -26.66
N PRO A 129 0.13 -0.94 -27.22
CA PRO A 129 1.54 -1.03 -26.83
C PRO A 129 2.29 0.32 -26.78
N GLU A 130 2.00 1.22 -27.72
CA GLU A 130 2.55 2.59 -27.79
C GLU A 130 2.24 3.47 -26.56
N TYR A 131 1.15 3.20 -25.84
CA TYR A 131 0.73 3.96 -24.65
C TYR A 131 0.87 3.18 -23.33
N GLN A 132 1.24 1.90 -23.35
CA GLN A 132 1.34 1.10 -22.14
C GLN A 132 2.35 1.66 -21.15
N GLY A 133 3.51 2.12 -21.63
CA GLY A 133 4.52 2.76 -20.78
C GLY A 133 4.00 4.02 -20.08
N LEU A 134 3.24 4.86 -20.80
CA LEU A 134 2.61 6.05 -20.23
C LEU A 134 1.54 5.69 -19.19
N ALA A 135 0.69 4.70 -19.47
CA ALA A 135 -0.33 4.23 -18.53
C ALA A 135 0.31 3.66 -17.25
N MET A 136 1.38 2.87 -17.39
CA MET A 136 2.15 2.38 -16.24
C MET A 136 2.82 3.52 -15.46
N GLY A 137 3.33 4.55 -16.14
CA GLY A 137 3.91 5.73 -15.50
C GLY A 137 2.87 6.51 -14.68
N ILE A 138 1.67 6.74 -15.24
CA ILE A 138 0.57 7.40 -14.53
C ILE A 138 0.14 6.56 -13.31
N ALA A 139 -0.10 5.27 -13.48
CA ALA A 139 -0.47 4.40 -12.36
C ALA A 139 0.64 4.33 -11.30
N GLY A 140 1.90 4.22 -11.74
CA GLY A 140 3.08 4.17 -10.89
C GLY A 140 3.36 5.48 -10.15
N ALA A 141 2.86 6.61 -10.63
CA ALA A 141 2.87 7.87 -9.88
C ALA A 141 2.11 7.74 -8.55
N GLY A 142 1.24 6.73 -8.38
CA GLY A 142 0.59 6.39 -7.11
C GLY A 142 1.57 6.08 -5.97
N ASN A 143 2.87 5.93 -6.22
CA ASN A 143 3.86 5.99 -5.13
C ASN A 143 3.77 7.28 -4.29
N SER A 144 3.08 8.32 -4.79
CA SER A 144 2.68 9.53 -4.05
C SER A 144 1.99 9.26 -2.71
N GLY A 145 1.37 8.10 -2.52
CA GLY A 145 0.83 7.67 -1.23
C GLY A 145 1.89 7.70 -0.11
N THR A 146 3.16 7.48 -0.43
CA THR A 146 4.29 7.63 0.51
C THR A 146 4.40 9.05 1.04
N LEU A 147 4.23 10.04 0.16
CA LEU A 147 4.24 11.45 0.54
C LEU A 147 3.04 11.76 1.44
N LEU A 148 1.85 11.26 1.08
CA LEU A 148 0.64 11.42 1.90
C LEU A 148 0.83 10.81 3.30
N ALA A 149 1.33 9.58 3.41
CA ALA A 149 1.64 8.95 4.68
C ALA A 149 2.62 9.78 5.51
N THR A 150 3.71 10.25 4.87
CA THR A 150 4.76 11.03 5.54
C THR A 150 4.25 12.38 6.05
N LEU A 151 3.35 13.02 5.32
CA LEU A 151 2.82 14.33 5.69
C LEU A 151 1.63 14.26 6.64
N LEU A 152 0.75 13.27 6.50
CA LEU A 152 -0.53 13.21 7.23
C LEU A 152 -0.42 12.34 8.48
N ALA A 153 0.23 11.18 8.43
CA ALA A 153 0.24 10.24 9.55
C ALA A 153 0.84 10.84 10.84
N PRO A 154 1.99 11.57 10.80
CA PRO A 154 2.50 12.24 12.01
C PRO A 154 1.55 13.30 12.57
N ARG A 155 0.83 14.05 11.71
CA ARG A 155 -0.11 15.09 12.15
C ARG A 155 -1.33 14.48 12.85
N ILE A 156 -1.86 13.40 12.27
CA ILE A 156 -2.94 12.61 12.88
C ILE A 156 -2.46 12.02 14.20
N ALA A 157 -1.27 11.41 14.23
CA ALA A 157 -0.71 10.80 15.43
C ALA A 157 -0.51 11.80 16.57
N ALA A 158 -0.05 13.02 16.26
CA ALA A 158 0.15 14.07 17.25
C ALA A 158 -1.17 14.58 17.87
N GLN A 159 -2.27 14.59 17.11
CA GLN A 159 -3.56 15.16 17.55
C GLN A 159 -4.50 14.11 18.13
N TRP A 160 -4.49 12.91 17.55
CA TRP A 160 -5.48 11.86 17.82
C TRP A 160 -4.84 10.52 18.22
N GLY A 161 -3.52 10.42 18.32
CA GLY A 161 -2.82 9.18 18.64
C GLY A 161 -2.48 8.33 17.41
N TRP A 162 -1.40 7.55 17.51
CA TRP A 162 -0.85 6.82 16.36
C TRP A 162 -1.77 5.70 15.86
N GLN A 163 -2.61 5.12 16.74
CA GLN A 163 -3.58 4.10 16.34
C GLN A 163 -4.55 4.65 15.29
N ASN A 164 -5.06 5.87 15.52
CA ASN A 164 -5.99 6.54 14.61
C ASN A 164 -5.33 7.00 13.30
N ALA A 165 -3.99 7.05 13.26
CA ALA A 165 -3.27 7.24 12.01
C ALA A 165 -3.24 5.96 11.17
N ILE A 166 -3.33 4.78 11.80
CA ILE A 166 -3.34 3.48 11.11
C ILE A 166 -4.75 3.11 10.63
N GLY A 167 -5.78 3.26 11.46
CA GLY A 167 -7.15 2.88 11.13
C GLY A 167 -8.19 3.66 11.91
#